data_AF-A0A1A7WL19-F1
#
_entry.id   AF-A0A1A7WL19-F1
#
_cell.length_a   1.000
_cell.length_b   1.000
_cell.length_c   1.000
_cell.angle_alpha   90.00
_cell.angle_beta   90.00
_cell.angle_gamma   90.00
#
_symmetry.space_group_name_H-M   'P 1'
#
loop_
_entity.id
_entity.type
_entity.pdbx_description
1 polymer ?
#
loop_
_entity_poly.entity_id
_entity_poly.type
_entity_poly.pdbx_seq_one_letter_code
_entity_poly.pdbx_strand_id
1 'polypeptide(L)'
;KETECKERRKLRKTNSWKMVRFQDPSTEDDVLEWDRSAEILFPEYAVEEWTSTPFEELFTAEDWENITEDWLLRKKVLERGDSQVLHPVWGQEVTMKMQGVLEDRTVVEKDCKLVFVIGEGDVIQALEE
;
A
#
# COMPACT_ATOMS: atom_id res chain seq x y z
N LYS A 1 -57.37 -39.27 -15.77
CA LYS A 1 -57.03 -39.36 -14.32
C LYS A 1 -55.54 -39.70 -14.30
N GLU A 2 -54.59 -38.92 -13.79
CA GLU A 2 -54.58 -37.84 -12.79
C GLU A 2 -53.64 -36.72 -13.24
N THR A 3 -53.98 -35.51 -12.83
CA THR A 3 -53.20 -34.28 -12.98
C THR A 3 -52.31 -34.10 -11.76
N GLU A 4 -50.99 -34.19 -11.91
CA GLU A 4 -50.05 -33.78 -10.86
C GLU A 4 -49.54 -32.36 -11.18
N CYS A 5 -50.23 -31.37 -10.62
CA CYS A 5 -49.86 -29.97 -10.73
C CYS A 5 -48.79 -29.66 -9.68
N LYS A 6 -47.52 -29.54 -10.10
CA LYS A 6 -46.41 -29.18 -9.20
C LYS A 6 -46.57 -27.74 -8.71
N GLU A 7 -46.75 -27.59 -7.40
CA GLU A 7 -46.91 -26.32 -6.70
C GLU A 7 -45.64 -25.46 -6.82
N ARG A 8 -45.71 -24.38 -7.60
CA ARG A 8 -44.63 -23.39 -7.72
C ARG A 8 -44.62 -22.54 -6.45
N ARG A 9 -43.72 -22.84 -5.51
CA ARG A 9 -43.44 -21.99 -4.35
C ARG A 9 -43.01 -20.60 -4.83
N LYS A 10 -43.90 -19.61 -4.69
CA LYS A 10 -43.60 -18.20 -4.94
C LYS A 10 -42.72 -17.68 -3.80
N LEU A 11 -41.47 -17.35 -4.09
CA LEU A 11 -40.61 -16.58 -3.18
C LEU A 11 -41.26 -15.22 -2.89
N ARG A 12 -41.71 -15.01 -1.65
CA ARG A 12 -42.11 -13.68 -1.18
C ARG A 12 -40.87 -12.80 -1.12
N LYS A 13 -40.79 -11.83 -2.02
CA LYS A 13 -39.79 -10.76 -1.99
C LYS A 13 -40.18 -9.85 -0.82
N THR A 14 -39.44 -9.92 0.29
CA THR A 14 -39.58 -8.96 1.38
C THR A 14 -38.97 -7.64 0.89
N ASN A 15 -39.80 -6.62 0.80
CA ASN A 15 -39.34 -5.25 0.60
C ASN A 15 -38.56 -4.84 1.85
N SER A 16 -37.22 -4.89 1.78
CA SER A 16 -36.35 -4.24 2.75
C SER A 16 -35.91 -2.91 2.16
N TRP A 17 -36.65 -1.85 2.50
CA TRP A 17 -36.44 -0.47 2.08
C TRP A 17 -35.59 0.26 3.13
N LYS A 18 -34.66 -0.46 3.75
CA LYS A 18 -33.67 0.10 4.66
C LYS A 18 -32.74 1.01 3.85
N MET A 19 -33.08 2.29 3.80
CA MET A 19 -32.18 3.31 3.31
C MET A 19 -31.23 3.68 4.46
N VAL A 20 -29.94 3.47 4.25
CA VAL A 20 -28.89 4.03 5.10
C VAL A 20 -28.73 5.48 4.68
N ARG A 21 -28.98 6.41 5.60
CA ARG A 21 -28.68 7.83 5.39
C ARG A 21 -27.38 8.12 6.11
N PHE A 22 -26.38 8.56 5.36
CA PHE A 22 -25.16 9.13 5.93
C PHE A 22 -25.50 10.54 6.39
N GLN A 23 -25.16 10.87 7.63
CA GLN A 23 -25.14 12.25 8.09
C GLN A 23 -23.77 12.81 7.74
N ASP A 24 -23.76 13.95 7.04
CA ASP A 24 -22.54 14.75 6.93
C ASP A 24 -22.22 15.32 8.31
N PRO A 25 -20.95 15.25 8.77
CA PRO A 25 -20.56 15.84 10.03
C PRO A 25 -20.89 17.34 9.99
N SER A 26 -21.63 17.81 11.00
CA SER A 26 -22.02 19.21 11.12
C SER A 26 -20.78 20.11 11.15
N THR A 27 -20.78 21.15 10.33
CA THR A 27 -19.70 22.15 10.19
C THR A 27 -19.41 22.99 11.44
N GLU A 28 -20.00 22.66 12.59
CA GLU A 28 -19.92 23.41 13.84
C GLU A 28 -19.23 22.65 14.97
N ASP A 29 -18.68 21.46 14.71
CA ASP A 29 -17.73 20.85 15.63
C ASP A 29 -16.38 21.55 15.38
N ASP A 30 -16.12 22.60 16.17
CA ASP A 30 -14.80 23.21 16.29
C ASP A 30 -13.80 22.06 16.47
N VAL A 31 -13.04 21.76 15.40
CA VAL A 31 -11.97 20.78 15.42
C VAL A 31 -11.03 21.23 16.52
N LEU A 32 -11.18 20.63 17.70
CA LEU A 32 -10.33 20.88 18.84
C LEU A 32 -8.90 20.72 18.35
N GLU A 33 -8.08 21.72 18.67
CA GLU A 33 -6.65 21.74 18.40
C GLU A 33 -6.11 20.32 18.58
N TRP A 34 -5.55 19.75 17.50
CA TRP A 34 -4.99 18.40 17.51
C TRP A 34 -4.17 18.25 18.78
N ASP A 35 -4.65 17.44 19.72
CA ASP A 35 -4.04 17.33 21.03
C ASP A 35 -2.64 16.75 20.84
N ARG A 36 -1.64 17.63 20.82
CA ARG A 36 -0.22 17.26 20.70
C ARG A 36 0.24 16.44 21.91
N SER A 37 -0.61 16.33 22.94
CA SER A 37 -0.41 15.51 24.14
C SER A 37 -0.91 14.07 23.95
N ALA A 38 -1.62 13.76 22.85
CA ALA A 38 -2.00 12.38 22.55
C ALA A 38 -0.72 11.54 22.40
N GLU A 39 -0.65 10.44 23.16
CA GLU A 39 0.43 9.47 23.05
C GLU A 39 0.58 9.08 21.58
N ILE A 40 1.79 9.24 21.04
CA ILE A 40 2.08 8.97 19.64
C ILE A 40 1.76 7.48 19.40
N LEU A 41 0.62 7.20 18.79
CA LEU A 41 0.14 5.83 18.53
C LEU A 41 1.00 5.11 17.49
N PHE A 42 1.85 5.85 16.79
CA PHE A 42 2.76 5.34 15.80
C PHE A 42 4.17 5.27 16.38
N PRO A 43 4.92 4.19 16.09
CA PRO A 43 6.33 4.14 16.41
C PRO A 43 7.04 5.35 15.83
N GLU A 44 7.85 6.03 16.64
CA GLU A 44 8.77 7.04 16.14
C GLU A 44 9.88 6.30 15.37
N TYR A 45 9.73 6.20 14.05
CA TYR A 45 10.75 5.58 13.22
C TYR A 45 12.00 6.43 13.28
N ALA A 46 13.13 5.83 13.65
CA ALA A 46 14.41 6.52 13.62
C ALA A 46 14.66 7.06 12.20
N VAL A 47 14.98 8.36 12.08
CA VAL A 47 15.24 9.06 10.81
C VAL A 47 16.50 8.52 10.09
N GLU A 48 17.25 7.62 10.72
CA GLU A 48 18.46 7.01 10.16
C GLU A 48 18.25 6.51 8.73
N GLU A 49 18.93 7.12 7.77
CA GLU A 49 18.83 6.72 6.37
C GLU A 49 19.66 5.45 6.15
N TRP A 50 19.07 4.41 5.52
CA TRP A 50 19.82 3.20 5.13
C TRP A 50 20.57 3.37 3.81
N THR A 51 20.58 4.57 3.25
CA THR A 51 21.23 4.92 1.99
C THR A 51 22.53 5.67 2.24
N SER A 52 23.53 5.43 1.40
CA SER A 52 24.81 6.15 1.43
C SER A 52 24.68 7.63 0.99
N THR A 53 23.65 7.92 0.18
CA THR A 53 23.31 9.26 -0.34
C THR A 53 22.06 9.77 0.39
N PRO A 54 22.00 11.06 0.77
CA PRO A 54 20.86 11.61 1.50
C PRO A 54 19.59 11.67 0.64
N PHE A 55 18.41 11.57 1.27
CA PHE A 55 17.13 11.67 0.56
C PHE A 55 16.99 12.94 -0.30
N GLU A 56 17.49 14.08 0.19
CA GLU A 56 17.53 15.35 -0.54
C GLU A 56 18.06 15.24 -1.97
N GLU A 57 19.16 14.52 -2.10
CA GLU A 57 19.87 14.33 -3.36
C GLU A 57 19.18 13.24 -4.20
N LEU A 58 18.69 12.17 -3.56
CA LEU A 58 17.99 11.08 -4.26
C LEU A 58 16.69 11.55 -4.92
N PHE A 59 15.90 12.37 -4.23
CA PHE A 59 14.61 12.87 -4.73
C PHE A 59 14.77 13.90 -5.87
N THR A 60 15.95 14.50 -5.99
CA THR A 60 16.26 15.50 -7.04
C THR A 60 17.14 14.94 -8.16
N ALA A 61 17.61 13.69 -8.04
CA ALA A 61 18.45 13.05 -9.04
C ALA A 61 17.73 12.90 -10.39
N GLU A 62 18.49 12.95 -11.48
CA GLU A 62 17.96 12.91 -12.86
C GLU A 62 18.08 11.52 -13.52
N ASP A 63 18.92 10.63 -12.98
CA ASP A 63 19.27 9.32 -13.52
C ASP A 63 18.34 8.19 -13.05
N TRP A 64 17.06 8.51 -12.86
CA TRP A 64 16.02 7.51 -12.58
C TRP A 64 15.57 6.82 -13.88
N GLU A 65 15.42 5.51 -13.85
CA GLU A 65 14.83 4.71 -14.93
C GLU A 65 13.31 4.63 -14.75
N ASN A 66 12.55 4.87 -15.82
CA ASN A 66 11.10 4.76 -15.79
C ASN A 66 10.69 3.30 -15.96
N ILE A 67 9.94 2.76 -14.99
CA ILE A 67 9.41 1.39 -15.04
C ILE A 67 8.07 1.39 -15.77
N THR A 68 7.25 2.40 -15.54
CA THR A 68 5.95 2.59 -16.21
C THR A 68 6.00 3.68 -17.27
N GLU A 69 5.14 3.59 -18.29
CA GLU A 69 5.06 4.56 -19.39
C GLU A 69 4.60 5.95 -18.92
N ASP A 70 3.82 6.02 -17.85
CA ASP A 70 3.29 7.26 -17.24
C ASP A 70 4.26 7.92 -16.27
N TRP A 71 5.44 7.33 -16.04
CA TRP A 71 6.51 7.81 -15.16
C TRP A 71 6.12 7.92 -13.68
N LEU A 72 5.01 7.28 -13.28
CA LEU A 72 4.59 7.25 -11.88
C LEU A 72 5.42 6.27 -11.06
N LEU A 73 6.00 5.24 -11.69
CA LEU A 73 6.95 4.33 -11.06
C LEU A 73 8.34 4.45 -11.72
N ARG A 74 9.33 4.77 -10.90
CA ARG A 74 10.71 4.97 -11.32
C ARG A 74 11.66 4.26 -10.37
N LYS A 75 12.79 3.80 -10.88
CA LYS A 75 13.81 3.08 -10.13
C LYS A 75 15.18 3.70 -10.35
N LYS A 76 15.93 3.88 -9.26
CA LYS A 76 17.33 4.28 -9.30
C LYS A 76 18.17 3.24 -8.56
N VAL A 77 19.20 2.74 -9.21
CA VAL A 77 20.13 1.78 -8.60
C VAL A 77 21.16 2.57 -7.79
N LEU A 78 21.09 2.47 -6.46
CA LEU A 78 22.04 3.14 -5.56
C LEU A 78 23.38 2.40 -5.47
N GLU A 79 23.31 1.08 -5.34
CA GLU A 79 24.49 0.20 -5.27
C GLU A 79 24.24 -1.00 -6.18
N ARG A 80 25.21 -1.35 -7.02
CA ARG A 80 25.11 -2.52 -7.89
C ARG A 80 25.44 -3.78 -7.10
N GLY A 81 24.55 -4.77 -7.18
CA GLY A 81 24.82 -6.12 -6.70
C GLY A 81 25.89 -6.83 -7.52
N ASP A 82 26.30 -8.01 -7.04
CA ASP A 82 27.22 -8.88 -7.77
C ASP A 82 26.62 -9.27 -9.14
N SER A 83 27.40 -9.08 -10.21
CA SER A 83 26.98 -9.34 -11.59
C SER A 83 26.71 -10.82 -11.87
N GLN A 84 27.11 -11.74 -10.97
CA GLN A 84 26.83 -13.17 -11.09
C GLN A 84 25.46 -13.56 -10.55
N VAL A 85 24.77 -12.68 -9.82
CA VAL A 85 23.46 -12.96 -9.23
C VAL A 85 22.37 -12.71 -10.26
N LEU A 86 21.55 -13.75 -10.51
CA LEU A 86 20.40 -13.66 -11.40
C LEU A 86 19.28 -12.84 -10.77
N HIS A 87 18.48 -12.18 -11.60
CA HIS A 87 17.25 -11.53 -11.16
C HIS A 87 16.26 -12.56 -10.61
N PRO A 88 15.50 -12.20 -9.56
CA PRO A 88 14.50 -13.09 -9.00
C PRO A 88 13.35 -13.29 -10.00
N VAL A 89 12.68 -14.43 -9.91
CA VAL A 89 11.63 -14.85 -10.86
C VAL A 89 10.26 -14.93 -10.20
N TRP A 90 9.21 -14.88 -11.01
CA TRP A 90 7.82 -15.05 -10.56
C TRP A 90 7.64 -16.35 -9.75
N GLY A 91 6.91 -16.27 -8.64
CA GLY A 91 6.69 -17.39 -7.70
C GLY A 91 7.87 -17.69 -6.77
N GLN A 92 8.95 -16.90 -6.81
CA GLN A 92 10.07 -17.03 -5.88
C GLN A 92 9.80 -16.25 -4.59
N GLU A 93 10.05 -16.85 -3.43
CA GLU A 93 10.14 -16.14 -2.15
C GLU A 93 11.44 -15.33 -2.09
N VAL A 94 11.31 -14.04 -1.80
CA VAL A 94 12.45 -13.12 -1.65
C VAL A 94 12.43 -12.44 -0.30
N THR A 95 13.60 -11.99 0.15
CA THR A 95 13.75 -11.18 1.36
C THR A 95 14.43 -9.87 1.00
N MET A 96 13.87 -8.75 1.44
CA MET A 96 14.47 -7.42 1.24
C MET A 96 14.46 -6.58 2.52
N LYS A 97 15.28 -5.54 2.51
CA LYS A 97 15.17 -4.42 3.45
C LYS A 97 14.37 -3.32 2.78
N MET A 98 13.34 -2.82 3.46
CA MET A 98 12.47 -1.76 2.97
C MET A 98 12.46 -0.57 3.92
N GLN A 99 12.62 0.63 3.37
CA GLN A 99 12.43 1.89 4.07
C GLN A 99 11.48 2.76 3.24
N GLY A 100 10.29 3.03 3.78
CA GLY A 100 9.28 3.89 3.18
C GLY A 100 9.46 5.33 3.62
N VAL A 101 9.54 6.26 2.67
CA VAL A 101 9.80 7.69 2.91
C VAL A 101 8.83 8.52 2.05
N LEU A 102 8.17 9.50 2.66
CA LEU A 102 7.27 10.43 1.98
C LEU A 102 8.04 11.57 1.28
N GLU A 103 7.35 12.35 0.43
CA GLU A 103 7.94 13.49 -0.29
C GLU A 103 8.53 14.56 0.63
N ASP A 104 8.00 14.70 1.84
CA ASP A 104 8.50 15.61 2.88
C ASP A 104 9.68 15.03 3.68
N ARG A 105 10.19 13.86 3.27
CA ARG A 105 11.27 13.07 3.87
C ARG A 105 10.90 12.40 5.20
N THR A 106 9.63 12.39 5.58
CA THR A 106 9.18 11.64 6.74
C THR A 106 9.33 10.14 6.48
N VAL A 107 10.08 9.45 7.34
CA VAL A 107 10.17 7.99 7.33
C VAL A 107 8.89 7.43 7.94
N VAL A 108 8.13 6.66 7.16
CA VAL A 108 6.83 6.10 7.57
C VAL A 108 6.86 4.60 7.78
N GLU A 109 7.88 3.92 7.26
CA GLU A 109 8.00 2.48 7.37
C GLU A 109 9.47 2.04 7.33
N LYS A 110 9.80 1.04 8.15
CA LYS A 110 11.10 0.35 8.14
C LYS A 110 10.91 -1.13 8.45
N ASP A 111 11.26 -1.97 7.48
CA ASP A 111 11.33 -3.42 7.65
C ASP A 111 12.72 -3.91 7.21
N CYS A 112 13.48 -4.47 8.15
CA CYS A 112 14.82 -4.98 7.87
C CYS A 112 14.82 -6.41 7.29
N LYS A 113 13.65 -7.04 7.19
CA LYS A 113 13.48 -8.42 6.74
C LYS A 113 12.08 -8.66 6.18
N LEU A 114 11.65 -7.84 5.24
CA LEU A 114 10.40 -8.05 4.51
C LEU A 114 10.52 -9.31 3.65
N VAL A 115 9.61 -10.27 3.81
CA VAL A 115 9.59 -11.54 3.07
C VAL A 115 8.25 -11.65 2.32
N PHE A 116 8.30 -11.95 1.03
CA PHE A 116 7.11 -12.13 0.19
C PHE A 116 7.42 -13.00 -1.04
N VAL A 117 6.37 -13.44 -1.74
CA VAL A 117 6.48 -14.21 -2.99
C VAL A 117 6.16 -13.30 -4.19
N ILE A 118 7.06 -13.26 -5.17
CA ILE A 118 6.90 -12.38 -6.34
C ILE A 118 5.66 -12.81 -7.15
N GLY A 119 4.72 -11.87 -7.32
CA GLY A 119 3.55 -12.03 -8.16
C GLY A 119 2.29 -12.51 -7.44
N GLU A 120 2.35 -12.71 -6.12
CA GLU A 120 1.17 -13.10 -5.33
C GLU A 120 0.35 -11.89 -4.87
N GLY A 121 0.86 -10.65 -5.01
CA GLY A 121 0.17 -9.43 -4.59
C GLY A 121 0.16 -9.24 -3.08
N ASP A 122 1.14 -9.83 -2.38
CA ASP A 122 1.31 -9.72 -0.93
C ASP A 122 1.83 -8.35 -0.50
N VAL A 123 2.45 -7.63 -1.43
CA VAL A 123 3.08 -6.32 -1.21
C VAL A 123 2.55 -5.28 -2.19
N ILE A 124 2.95 -4.03 -2.01
CA ILE A 124 2.61 -2.96 -2.95
C ILE A 124 3.20 -3.26 -4.34
N GLN A 125 2.45 -2.93 -5.38
CA GLN A 125 2.83 -3.20 -6.79
C GLN A 125 4.21 -2.64 -7.15
N ALA A 126 4.62 -1.51 -6.56
CA ALA A 126 5.92 -0.90 -6.78
C ALA A 126 7.13 -1.80 -6.43
N LEU A 127 6.93 -2.86 -5.62
CA LEU A 127 7.98 -3.82 -5.26
C LEU A 127 8.01 -5.07 -6.17
N GLU A 128 6.98 -5.27 -6.99
CA GLU A 128 6.84 -6.47 -7.85
C GLU A 128 7.14 -6.22 -9.33
N GLU A 129 7.23 -4.95 -9.77
CA GLU A 129 7.49 -4.53 -11.17
C GLU A 129 8.98 -4.49 -11.57
#